data_AF-A0A7R8WDT4-F1
#
_entry.id   AF-A0A7R8WDT4-F1
#
_cell.length_a   1.000
_cell.length_b   1.000
_cell.length_c   1.000
_cell.angle_alpha   90.00
_cell.angle_beta   90.00
_cell.angle_gamma   90.00
#
_symmetry.space_group_name_H-M   'P 1'
#
loop_
_entity.id
_entity.type
_entity.pdbx_description
1 polymer ?
#
loop_
_entity_poly.entity_id
_entity_poly.type
_entity_poly.pdbx_seq_one_letter_code
_entity_poly.pdbx_strand_id
1 'polypeptide(L)'
;MSDEERTKSKQIAEMLQRSSGVDTTLLLYFFGKEGQETITYNDFERFMEQLQTEILEMEFSEFSKGKDHITEMEFAKILMRYTALTEEE
;
A
#
# COMPACT_ATOMS: atom_id res chain seq x y z
N MET A 1 26.72 -6.29 2.38
CA MET A 1 26.01 -6.75 1.17
C MET A 1 27.05 -7.28 0.20
N SER A 2 26.88 -8.52 -0.25
CA SER A 2 27.78 -9.20 -1.19
C SER A 2 27.58 -8.68 -2.61
N ASP A 3 28.59 -8.88 -3.48
CA ASP A 3 28.50 -8.50 -4.90
C ASP A 3 27.37 -9.24 -5.63
N GLU A 4 27.04 -10.47 -5.19
CA GLU A 4 25.96 -11.28 -5.75
C GLU A 4 24.57 -10.69 -5.47
N GLU A 5 24.35 -10.14 -4.27
CA GLU A 5 23.11 -9.46 -3.91
C GLU A 5 22.91 -8.20 -4.75
N ARG A 6 23.99 -7.45 -5.00
CA ARG A 6 23.94 -6.25 -5.87
C ARG A 6 23.56 -6.61 -7.31
N THR A 7 24.11 -7.71 -7.84
CA THR A 7 23.76 -8.18 -9.20
C THR A 7 22.30 -8.62 -9.29
N LYS A 8 21.79 -9.36 -8.30
CA LYS A 8 20.38 -9.80 -8.27
C LYS A 8 19.41 -8.61 -8.19
N SER A 9 19.69 -7.63 -7.33
CA SER A 9 18.85 -6.43 -7.21
C SER A 9 18.79 -5.65 -8.53
N LYS A 10 19.93 -5.50 -9.22
CA LYS A 10 19.99 -4.81 -10.51
C LYS A 10 19.19 -5.57 -11.59
N GLN A 11 19.28 -6.89 -11.61
CA GLN A 11 18.57 -7.72 -12.58
C GLN A 11 17.05 -7.69 -12.37
N ILE A 12 16.59 -7.66 -11.12
CA ILE A 12 15.15 -7.52 -10.77
C ILE A 12 14.64 -6.13 -11.17
N ALA A 13 15.39 -5.06 -10.89
CA ALA A 13 15.04 -3.71 -11.30
C ALA A 13 14.93 -3.58 -12.83
N GLU A 14 15.89 -4.16 -13.57
CA GLU A 14 15.87 -4.20 -15.04
C GLU A 14 14.69 -5.04 -15.57
N MET A 15 14.34 -6.16 -14.92
CA MET A 15 13.15 -6.96 -15.30
C MET A 15 11.84 -6.19 -15.06
N LEU A 16 11.72 -5.48 -13.95
CA LEU A 16 10.55 -4.64 -13.64
C LEU A 16 10.43 -3.50 -14.66
N GLN A 17 11.52 -2.78 -14.96
CA GLN A 17 11.54 -1.69 -15.96
C GLN A 17 11.21 -2.19 -17.38
N ARG A 18 11.77 -3.34 -17.79
CA ARG A 18 11.48 -3.94 -19.11
C ARG A 18 10.07 -4.48 -19.26
N SER A 19 9.40 -4.80 -18.15
CA SER A 19 8.03 -5.33 -18.17
C SER A 19 6.96 -4.24 -18.29
N SER A 20 7.23 -3.01 -17.82
CA SER A 20 6.22 -1.96 -17.75
C SER A 20 6.44 -0.79 -18.71
N GLY A 21 7.68 -0.43 -19.07
CA GLY A 21 7.97 0.78 -19.88
C GLY A 21 7.36 2.08 -19.35
N VAL A 22 6.81 2.04 -18.13
CA VAL A 22 6.00 3.08 -17.50
C VAL A 22 6.51 3.21 -16.08
N ASP A 23 7.03 4.39 -15.78
CA ASP A 23 7.35 4.80 -14.42
C ASP A 23 6.05 4.97 -13.65
N THR A 24 5.79 4.05 -12.72
CA THR A 24 4.64 4.17 -11.82
C THR A 24 5.04 4.95 -10.58
N THR A 25 4.06 5.60 -9.95
CA THR A 25 4.29 6.44 -8.76
C THR A 25 5.00 5.69 -7.64
N LEU A 26 4.65 4.42 -7.39
CA LEU A 26 5.29 3.61 -6.33
C LEU A 26 6.73 3.24 -6.69
N LEU A 27 7.02 2.95 -7.97
CA LEU A 27 8.39 2.68 -8.41
C LEU A 27 9.27 3.92 -8.25
N LEU A 28 8.77 5.08 -8.69
CA LEU A 28 9.47 6.35 -8.52
C LEU A 28 9.67 6.72 -7.05
N TYR A 29 8.66 6.46 -6.21
CA TYR A 29 8.69 6.78 -4.78
C TYR A 29 9.70 5.93 -4.01
N PHE A 30 9.81 4.64 -4.30
CA PHE A 30 10.68 3.73 -3.55
C PHE A 30 12.08 3.53 -4.15
N PHE A 31 12.20 3.63 -5.47
CA PHE A 31 13.43 3.24 -6.17
C PHE A 31 14.03 4.37 -7.01
N GLY A 32 13.40 5.56 -6.99
CA GLY A 32 13.82 6.73 -7.75
C GLY A 32 13.60 6.56 -9.25
N LYS A 33 13.87 7.63 -10.00
CA LYS A 33 13.71 7.66 -11.48
C LYS A 33 14.60 6.65 -12.21
N GLU A 34 15.78 6.40 -11.66
CA GLU A 34 16.76 5.49 -12.25
C GLU A 34 16.59 4.04 -11.76
N GLY A 35 15.72 3.79 -10.78
CA GLY A 35 15.50 2.46 -10.19
C GLY A 35 16.69 1.90 -9.39
N GLN A 36 17.61 2.76 -8.97
CA GLN A 36 18.86 2.37 -8.31
C GLN A 36 18.81 2.51 -6.79
N GLU A 37 17.80 3.21 -6.26
CA GLU A 37 17.60 3.34 -4.82
C GLU A 37 17.06 2.04 -4.25
N THR A 38 17.14 1.88 -2.93
CA THR A 38 16.65 0.68 -2.24
C THR A 38 15.82 1.09 -1.04
N ILE A 39 14.75 0.37 -0.78
CA ILE A 39 13.89 0.55 0.38
C ILE A 39 14.38 -0.33 1.55
N THR A 40 14.39 0.22 2.76
CA THR A 40 14.61 -0.57 3.98
C THR A 40 13.30 -1.13 4.51
N TYR A 41 13.35 -2.15 5.39
CA TYR A 41 12.15 -2.65 6.07
C TYR A 41 11.41 -1.51 6.80
N ASN A 42 12.13 -0.64 7.51
CA ASN A 42 11.52 0.47 8.26
C ASN A 42 10.82 1.48 7.33
N ASP A 43 11.36 1.72 6.13
CA ASP A 43 10.71 2.59 5.15
C ASP A 43 9.43 1.94 4.60
N PHE A 44 9.46 0.63 4.36
CA PHE A 44 8.30 -0.13 3.92
C PHE A 44 7.21 -0.19 4.99
N GLU A 45 7.58 -0.51 6.24
CA GLU A 45 6.68 -0.56 7.39
C GLU A 45 6.00 0.80 7.59
N ARG A 46 6.78 1.89 7.62
CA ARG A 46 6.24 3.25 7.73
C ARG A 46 5.27 3.59 6.59
N PHE A 47 5.60 3.22 5.36
CA PHE A 47 4.69 3.44 4.22
C PHE A 47 3.38 2.69 4.40
N MET A 48 3.45 1.41 4.81
CA MET A 48 2.25 0.60 5.02
C MET A 48 1.39 1.14 6.16
N GLU A 49 1.99 1.60 7.26
CA GLU A 49 1.30 2.24 8.37
C GLU A 49 0.58 3.54 7.93
N GLN A 50 1.27 4.39 7.16
CA GLN A 50 0.70 5.62 6.61
C GLN A 50 -0.48 5.31 5.67
N LEU A 51 -0.31 4.36 4.76
CA LEU A 51 -1.35 3.95 3.83
C LEU A 51 -2.58 3.40 4.56
N GLN A 52 -2.38 2.54 5.55
CA GLN A 52 -3.47 1.98 6.37
C GLN A 52 -4.19 3.07 7.16
N THR A 53 -3.44 4.05 7.70
CA THR A 53 -4.01 5.20 8.41
C THR A 53 -4.90 6.04 7.49
N GLU A 54 -4.42 6.38 6.29
CA GLU A 54 -5.19 7.15 5.31
C GLU A 54 -6.47 6.42 4.88
N ILE A 55 -6.39 5.10 4.64
CA ILE A 55 -7.57 4.28 4.32
C ILE A 55 -8.56 4.32 5.47
N LEU A 56 -8.10 4.10 6.71
CA LEU A 56 -8.95 4.10 7.89
C LEU A 56 -9.65 5.45 8.11
N GLU A 57 -8.93 6.57 7.92
CA GLU A 57 -9.49 7.92 7.99
C GLU A 57 -10.56 8.15 6.92
N MET A 58 -10.32 7.69 5.69
CA MET A 58 -11.28 7.79 4.59
C MET A 58 -12.56 7.01 4.88
N GLU A 59 -12.44 5.78 5.40
CA GLU A 59 -13.59 4.98 5.80
C GLU A 59 -14.37 5.64 6.92
N PHE A 60 -13.68 6.06 7.99
CA PHE A 60 -14.34 6.75 9.08
C PHE A 60 -15.12 7.98 8.58
N SER A 61 -14.51 8.78 7.71
CA SER A 61 -15.14 9.96 7.10
C SER A 61 -16.37 9.60 6.25
N GLU A 62 -16.31 8.52 5.47
CA GLU A 62 -17.44 8.01 4.67
C GLU A 62 -18.64 7.66 5.57
N PHE A 63 -18.39 6.98 6.70
CA PHE A 63 -19.44 6.50 7.59
C PHE A 63 -19.91 7.54 8.63
N SER A 64 -19.04 8.43 9.10
CA SER A 64 -19.38 9.47 10.09
C SER A 64 -20.24 10.59 9.49
N LYS A 65 -20.25 10.73 8.16
CA LYS A 65 -21.02 11.76 7.44
C LYS A 65 -20.72 13.17 7.94
N GLY A 66 -19.45 13.45 8.22
CA GLY A 66 -18.97 14.74 8.71
C GLY A 66 -19.04 14.93 10.23
N LYS A 67 -19.38 13.88 10.99
CA LYS A 67 -19.28 13.86 12.45
C LYS A 67 -17.88 13.43 12.89
N ASP A 68 -17.54 13.77 14.12
CA ASP A 68 -16.33 13.33 14.83
C ASP A 68 -16.49 11.95 15.50
N HIS A 69 -17.64 11.30 15.32
CA HIS A 69 -17.97 9.98 15.87
C HIS A 69 -18.80 9.16 14.89
N ILE A 70 -18.78 7.85 15.06
CA ILE A 70 -19.66 6.87 14.40
C ILE A 70 -20.50 6.15 15.44
N THR A 71 -21.67 5.67 15.03
CA THR A 71 -22.53 4.80 15.82
C THR A 71 -22.07 3.33 15.77
N GLU A 72 -22.54 2.50 16.70
CA GLU A 72 -22.29 1.05 16.68
C GLU A 72 -22.73 0.40 15.36
N MET A 73 -23.85 0.84 14.79
CA MET A 73 -24.35 0.35 13.51
C MET A 73 -23.44 0.74 12.33
N GLU A 74 -22.88 1.94 12.34
CA GLU A 74 -21.92 2.40 11.33
C GLU A 74 -20.59 1.64 11.46
N PHE A 75 -20.13 1.42 12.69
CA PHE A 75 -18.97 0.58 12.97
C PHE A 75 -19.18 -0.86 12.47
N ALA A 76 -20.34 -1.46 12.74
CA ALA A 76 -20.67 -2.79 12.24
C ALA A 76 -20.60 -2.84 10.71
N LYS A 77 -21.15 -1.84 10.00
CA LYS A 77 -21.09 -1.78 8.53
C LYS A 77 -19.67 -1.70 7.98
N ILE A 78 -18.76 -0.97 8.65
CA ILE A 78 -17.34 -0.95 8.28
C ILE A 78 -16.76 -2.36 8.35
N LEU A 79 -17.00 -3.08 9.46
CA LEU A 79 -16.51 -4.45 9.62
C LEU A 79 -17.10 -5.40 8.56
N MET A 80 -18.40 -5.27 8.28
CA MET A 80 -19.08 -6.15 7.33
C MET A 80 -18.56 -6.01 5.88
N ARG A 81 -18.06 -4.83 5.48
CA ARG A 81 -17.43 -4.62 4.16
C ARG A 81 -16.24 -5.56 3.93
N TYR A 82 -15.56 -5.96 5.02
CA TYR A 82 -14.39 -6.84 4.98
C TYR A 82 -14.69 -8.29 5.33
N THR A 83 -15.94 -8.61 5.70
CA THR A 83 -16.36 -10.00 5.87
C THR A 83 -16.90 -10.53 4.55
N ALA A 84 -16.42 -11.70 4.13
CA ALA A 84 -17.03 -12.45 3.03
C ALA A 84 -18.38 -13.03 3.49
N LEU A 85 -19.40 -12.18 3.60
CA LEU A 85 -20.77 -12.65 3.53
C LEU A 85 -21.11 -12.82 2.05
N THR A 86 -20.73 -13.95 1.47
CA THR A 86 -21.52 -14.46 0.36
C THR A 86 -22.87 -14.80 0.97
N GLU A 87 -23.93 -14.13 0.53
CA GLU A 87 -25.29 -14.62 0.78
C GLU A 87 -25.32 -16.05 0.23
N GLU A 88 -25.23 -17.05 1.11
CA GLU A 88 -25.62 -18.40 0.74
C GLU A 88 -27.14 -18.35 0.58
N GLU A 89 -27.59 -18.46 -0.69
CA GLU A 89 -29.00 -18.48 -1.13
C GLU A 89 -29.84 -19.56 -0.44
#